data_AF-A0A3P1XLK0-F1
#
_entry.id   AF-A0A3P1XLK0-F1
#
_cell.length_a   1.000
_cell.length_b   1.000
_cell.length_c   1.000
_cell.angle_alpha   90.00
_cell.angle_beta   90.00
_cell.angle_gamma   90.00
#
_symmetry.space_group_name_H-M   'P 1'
#
loop_
_entity.id
_entity.type
_entity.pdbx_description
1 polymer ?
#
loop_
_entity_poly.entity_id
_entity_poly.type
_entity_poly.pdbx_seq_one_letter_code
_entity_poly.pdbx_strand_id
1 'polypeptide(L)'
;MSKFVKTAIAAAMVMGAFTSTATIAAGNNGTARFYGTIEDSVCSIVPDDHKLEVDMGDIGAEKLKNNGTTTPKNFQIRLQDCVFDTQETMTTTFTGTVSSANSGNYYTIFNTDTGAAFNNVSLAIGDSLGTSY
;
A
#
# COMPACT_ATOMS: atom_id res chain seq x y z
N MET A 1 86.32 14.76 27.02
CA MET A 1 87.46 14.04 26.39
C MET A 1 86.96 13.36 25.13
N SER A 2 87.75 13.46 24.05
CA SER A 2 87.72 12.76 22.75
C SER A 2 86.40 12.74 21.93
N LYS A 3 86.22 13.40 20.77
CA LYS A 3 86.93 13.47 19.46
C LYS A 3 86.57 12.37 18.44
N PHE A 4 86.01 12.85 17.31
CA PHE A 4 85.96 12.29 15.94
C PHE A 4 85.11 11.01 15.74
N VAL A 5 84.36 10.82 14.65
CA VAL A 5 84.81 10.79 13.23
C VAL A 5 83.62 11.03 12.27
N LYS A 6 83.91 11.74 11.18
CA LYS A 6 83.10 11.90 9.97
C LYS A 6 83.12 10.60 9.16
N THR A 7 81.96 10.09 8.75
CA THR A 7 81.86 9.21 7.58
C THR A 7 80.51 9.36 6.92
N ALA A 8 80.51 9.98 5.75
CA ALA A 8 79.41 9.97 4.81
C ALA A 8 79.39 8.62 4.10
N ILE A 9 78.24 7.94 4.06
CA ILE A 9 77.96 6.87 3.10
C ILE A 9 76.53 7.08 2.61
N ALA A 10 76.44 7.38 1.32
CA ALA A 10 75.24 7.37 0.51
C ALA A 10 74.66 5.95 0.45
N ALA A 11 73.33 5.82 0.38
CA ALA A 11 72.64 5.07 -0.69
C ALA A 11 71.17 4.81 -0.36
N ALA A 12 70.38 4.89 -1.44
CA ALA A 12 69.14 4.16 -1.67
C ALA A 12 67.87 4.69 -0.97
N MET A 13 67.26 5.71 -1.60
CA MET A 13 65.80 5.78 -1.70
C MET A 13 65.31 4.49 -2.36
N VAL A 14 64.87 3.50 -1.58
CA VAL A 14 63.98 2.45 -2.06
C VAL A 14 62.60 2.81 -1.56
N MET A 15 61.77 3.31 -2.48
CA MET A 15 60.33 3.37 -2.31
C MET A 15 59.81 1.94 -2.18
N GLY A 16 59.73 1.46 -0.94
CA GLY A 16 58.94 0.29 -0.59
C GLY A 16 57.48 0.65 -0.84
N ALA A 17 56.90 0.07 -1.87
CA ALA A 17 55.50 0.18 -2.19
C ALA A 17 54.66 -0.20 -0.96
N PHE A 18 53.91 0.77 -0.42
CA PHE A 18 52.79 0.46 0.45
C PHE A 18 51.75 -0.26 -0.42
N THR A 19 51.76 -1.59 -0.42
CA THR A 19 50.61 -2.36 -0.86
C THR A 19 49.54 -2.18 0.20
N SER A 20 48.73 -1.13 0.08
CA SER A 20 47.43 -1.05 0.72
C SER A 20 46.57 -2.15 0.12
N THR A 21 46.63 -3.35 0.70
CA THR A 21 45.56 -4.32 0.53
C THR A 21 44.34 -3.73 1.21
N ALA A 22 43.55 -2.96 0.46
CA ALA A 22 42.17 -2.70 0.85
C ALA A 22 41.46 -4.05 0.78
N THR A 23 41.43 -4.76 1.90
CA THR A 23 40.44 -5.80 2.12
C THR A 23 39.09 -5.11 2.04
N ILE A 24 38.41 -5.23 0.89
CA ILE A 24 36.98 -5.00 0.84
C ILE A 24 36.40 -6.09 1.74
N ALA A 25 36.11 -5.71 3.00
CA ALA A 25 35.22 -6.50 3.83
C ALA A 25 33.97 -6.73 2.98
N ALA A 26 33.55 -7.99 2.83
CA ALA A 26 32.27 -8.32 2.26
C ALA A 26 31.20 -7.63 3.13
N GLY A 27 30.80 -6.42 2.73
CA GLY A 27 29.82 -5.63 3.44
C GLY A 27 28.53 -6.43 3.52
N ASN A 28 27.81 -6.34 4.64
CA ASN A 28 26.46 -6.87 4.72
C ASN A 28 25.62 -6.22 3.61
N ASN A 29 25.30 -6.99 2.57
CA ASN A 29 24.46 -6.53 1.49
C ASN A 29 23.01 -6.47 1.99
N GLY A 30 22.46 -5.26 2.11
CA GLY A 30 21.04 -5.02 2.37
C GLY A 30 20.37 -4.44 1.13
N THR A 31 19.15 -4.86 0.83
CA THR A 31 18.33 -4.25 -0.24
C THR A 31 17.15 -3.55 0.40
N ALA A 32 17.04 -2.24 0.19
CA ALA A 32 15.84 -1.49 0.50
C ALA A 32 15.00 -1.35 -0.77
N ARG A 33 13.68 -1.60 -0.66
CA ARG A 33 12.71 -1.38 -1.74
C ARG A 33 11.62 -0.45 -1.23
N PHE A 34 11.43 0.66 -1.93
CA PHE A 34 10.37 1.62 -1.70
C PHE A 34 9.36 1.51 -2.86
N TYR A 35 8.07 1.49 -2.54
CA TYR A 35 6.99 1.44 -3.53
C TYR A 35 5.78 2.21 -3.00
N GLY A 36 4.98 2.72 -3.92
CA GLY A 36 3.79 3.52 -3.62
C GLY A 36 3.28 4.17 -4.91
N THR A 37 2.12 4.80 -4.82
CA THR A 37 1.52 5.57 -5.90
C THR A 37 1.50 7.04 -5.49
N ILE A 38 1.90 7.94 -6.40
CA ILE A 38 1.70 9.39 -6.23
C ILE A 38 0.48 9.76 -7.06
N GLU A 39 -0.51 10.37 -6.42
CA GLU A 39 -1.76 10.80 -7.05
C GLU A 39 -1.94 12.31 -6.86
N ASP A 40 -2.56 12.95 -7.84
CA ASP A 40 -2.96 14.37 -7.78
C ASP A 40 -4.24 14.49 -6.95
N SER A 41 -4.10 14.32 -5.64
CA SER A 41 -5.18 14.39 -4.65
C SER A 41 -4.75 15.24 -3.47
N VAL A 42 -5.71 15.99 -2.94
CA VAL A 42 -5.54 16.82 -1.73
C VAL A 42 -5.35 15.98 -0.45
N CYS A 43 -5.63 14.67 -0.50
CA CYS A 43 -5.40 13.72 0.58
C CYS A 43 -4.82 12.41 0.02
N SER A 44 -3.99 11.73 0.81
CA SER A 44 -3.57 10.36 0.54
C SER A 44 -4.47 9.36 1.26
N ILE A 45 -4.76 8.21 0.67
CA ILE A 45 -5.36 7.09 1.42
C ILE A 45 -4.28 6.48 2.32
N VAL A 46 -4.64 6.11 3.55
CA VAL A 46 -3.71 5.40 4.44
C VAL A 46 -3.24 4.11 3.75
N PRO A 47 -1.94 3.79 3.72
CA PRO A 47 -1.40 2.61 3.02
C PRO A 47 -2.15 1.28 3.28
N ASP A 48 -2.64 1.10 4.51
CA ASP A 48 -3.39 -0.09 4.91
C ASP A 48 -4.82 -0.16 4.31
N ASP A 49 -5.41 0.97 3.94
CA ASP A 49 -6.79 1.08 3.46
C ASP A 49 -6.88 1.00 1.93
N HIS A 50 -5.75 0.88 1.21
CA HIS A 50 -5.76 0.66 -0.26
C HIS A 50 -6.36 -0.69 -0.67
N LYS A 51 -6.41 -1.64 0.27
CA LYS A 51 -7.02 -2.96 0.09
C LYS A 51 -7.94 -3.23 1.26
N LEU A 52 -9.19 -2.84 1.09
CA LEU A 52 -10.21 -3.07 2.09
C LEU A 52 -10.90 -4.41 1.85
N GLU A 53 -10.76 -5.33 2.79
CA GLU A 53 -11.52 -6.57 2.84
C GLU A 53 -12.57 -6.45 3.95
N VAL A 54 -13.86 -6.49 3.58
CA VAL A 54 -14.97 -6.44 4.52
C VAL A 54 -15.55 -7.83 4.69
N ASP A 55 -15.36 -8.42 5.87
CA ASP A 55 -15.93 -9.73 6.19
C ASP A 55 -17.45 -9.61 6.44
N MET A 56 -18.21 -10.05 5.45
CA MET A 56 -19.67 -10.13 5.50
C MET A 56 -20.16 -11.32 6.35
N GLY A 57 -19.29 -12.28 6.64
CA GLY A 57 -19.61 -13.56 7.28
C GLY A 57 -20.52 -14.44 6.42
N ASP A 58 -21.01 -15.51 7.05
CA ASP A 58 -21.94 -16.44 6.40
C ASP A 58 -23.36 -15.88 6.41
N ILE A 59 -23.87 -15.58 5.21
CA ILE A 59 -25.24 -15.11 5.03
C ILE A 59 -26.12 -16.29 4.64
N GLY A 60 -27.04 -16.67 5.53
CA GLY A 60 -28.03 -17.70 5.23
C GLY A 60 -29.05 -17.24 4.19
N ALA A 61 -29.27 -18.05 3.16
CA ALA A 61 -30.17 -17.71 2.03
C ALA A 61 -31.60 -17.35 2.47
N GLU A 62 -32.11 -17.94 3.55
CA GLU A 62 -33.43 -17.63 4.11
C GLU A 62 -33.57 -16.16 4.53
N LYS A 63 -32.47 -15.49 4.91
CA LYS A 63 -32.47 -14.07 5.28
C LYS A 63 -32.68 -13.14 4.09
N LEU A 64 -32.40 -13.61 2.88
CA LEU A 64 -32.45 -12.83 1.64
C LEU A 64 -33.74 -13.06 0.84
N LYS A 65 -34.60 -13.99 1.29
CA LYS A 65 -35.91 -14.23 0.65
C LYS A 65 -36.83 -13.02 0.81
N ASN A 66 -37.78 -12.86 -0.11
CA ASN A 66 -38.82 -11.83 -0.06
C ASN A 66 -38.26 -10.41 0.12
N ASN A 67 -37.17 -10.07 -0.58
CA ASN A 67 -36.46 -8.79 -0.47
C ASN A 67 -35.87 -8.52 0.93
N GLY A 68 -35.53 -9.58 1.67
CA GLY A 68 -34.85 -9.47 2.95
C GLY A 68 -33.42 -8.91 2.82
N THR A 69 -32.98 -8.20 3.85
CA THR A 69 -31.65 -7.59 3.92
C THR A 69 -30.86 -8.10 5.11
N THR A 70 -29.53 -7.99 5.03
CA THR A 70 -28.63 -8.34 6.13
C THR A 70 -28.27 -7.12 6.97
N THR A 71 -27.76 -7.35 8.17
CA THR A 71 -27.14 -6.28 8.97
C THR A 71 -25.93 -5.72 8.23
N PRO A 72 -25.86 -4.39 7.99
CA PRO A 72 -24.70 -3.77 7.36
C PRO A 72 -23.42 -3.99 8.16
N LYS A 73 -22.31 -4.12 7.44
CA LYS A 73 -20.96 -4.12 8.02
C LYS A 73 -20.34 -2.74 7.79
N ASN A 74 -19.93 -2.11 8.88
CA ASN A 74 -19.25 -0.83 8.80
C ASN A 74 -17.82 -1.05 8.33
N PHE A 75 -17.37 -0.16 7.45
CA PHE A 75 -15.98 -0.05 7.04
C PHE A 75 -15.60 1.43 6.97
N GLN A 76 -14.32 1.69 6.83
CA GLN A 76 -13.78 3.05 6.72
C GLN A 76 -12.70 3.10 5.65
N ILE A 77 -12.65 4.22 4.93
CA ILE A 77 -11.53 4.57 4.05
C ILE A 77 -10.91 5.80 4.69
N ARG A 78 -9.76 5.62 5.34
CA ARG A 78 -9.09 6.72 6.04
C ARG A 78 -8.17 7.46 5.10
N LEU A 79 -8.20 8.77 5.24
CA LEU A 79 -7.34 9.71 4.55
C LEU A 79 -6.28 10.26 5.51
N GLN A 80 -5.08 10.50 5.00
CA GLN A 80 -3.96 11.10 5.72
C GLN A 80 -3.28 12.18 4.86
N ASP A 81 -2.46 13.00 5.51
CA ASP A 81 -1.64 14.03 4.88
C ASP A 81 -2.44 14.99 3.99
N CYS A 82 -3.64 15.34 4.46
CA CYS A 82 -4.55 16.20 3.72
C CYS A 82 -4.10 17.67 3.73
N VAL A 83 -4.02 18.29 2.55
CA VAL A 83 -3.76 19.72 2.36
C VAL A 83 -4.87 20.30 1.51
N PHE A 84 -5.75 21.08 2.14
CA PHE A 84 -6.86 21.76 1.49
C PHE A 84 -6.47 23.20 1.17
N ASP A 85 -6.79 23.67 -0.04
CA ASP A 85 -6.70 25.09 -0.40
C ASP A 85 -8.10 25.69 -0.49
N THR A 86 -8.82 25.42 -1.58
CA THR A 86 -10.17 25.93 -1.84
C THR A 86 -11.24 24.84 -1.81
N GLN A 87 -10.85 23.59 -1.57
CA GLN A 87 -11.76 22.44 -1.61
C GLN A 87 -12.56 22.35 -0.30
N GLU A 88 -13.88 22.35 -0.42
CA GLU A 88 -14.81 22.24 0.72
C GLU A 88 -15.45 20.85 0.82
N THR A 89 -15.40 20.07 -0.26
CA THR A 89 -16.09 18.79 -0.37
C THR A 89 -15.16 17.68 -0.83
N MET A 90 -15.44 16.49 -0.33
CA MET A 90 -14.81 15.24 -0.72
C MET A 90 -15.90 14.29 -1.19
N THR A 91 -15.71 13.71 -2.38
CA THR A 91 -16.65 12.76 -2.96
C THR A 91 -15.98 11.40 -3.06
N THR A 92 -16.69 10.37 -2.61
CA THR A 92 -16.28 8.97 -2.81
C THR A 92 -17.18 8.35 -3.86
N THR A 93 -16.60 7.62 -4.81
CA THR A 93 -17.33 6.94 -5.88
C THR A 93 -17.01 5.45 -5.84
N PHE A 94 -18.04 4.62 -5.77
CA PHE A 94 -17.93 3.17 -5.91
C PHE A 94 -18.27 2.76 -7.34
N THR A 95 -17.41 1.94 -7.95
CA THR A 95 -17.64 1.42 -9.30
C THR A 95 -17.70 -0.10 -9.25
N GLY A 96 -18.56 -0.68 -10.08
CA GLY A 96 -18.78 -2.13 -10.14
C GLY A 96 -19.88 -2.48 -11.11
N THR A 97 -20.08 -3.78 -11.35
CA THR A 97 -21.17 -4.24 -12.22
C THR A 97 -22.51 -4.06 -11.52
N VAL A 98 -23.36 -3.18 -12.05
CA VAL A 98 -24.69 -2.91 -11.50
C VAL A 98 -25.57 -4.17 -11.62
N SER A 99 -26.30 -4.49 -10.55
CA SER A 99 -27.23 -5.62 -10.51
C SER A 99 -28.46 -5.35 -11.35
N SER A 100 -28.83 -6.31 -12.20
CA SER A 100 -30.09 -6.29 -12.94
C SER A 100 -31.28 -6.82 -12.13
N ALA A 101 -31.03 -7.36 -10.92
CA ALA A 101 -32.06 -7.99 -10.10
C ALA A 101 -32.92 -6.97 -9.33
N ASN A 102 -32.40 -5.76 -9.09
CA ASN A 102 -33.04 -4.72 -8.29
C ASN A 102 -33.03 -3.39 -9.05
N SER A 103 -34.11 -2.61 -8.94
CA SER A 103 -34.14 -1.23 -9.40
C SER A 103 -33.42 -0.35 -8.37
N GLY A 104 -32.20 0.08 -8.66
CA GLY A 104 -31.41 0.96 -7.80
C GLY A 104 -29.91 0.80 -8.00
N ASN A 105 -29.13 1.50 -7.17
CA ASN A 105 -27.68 1.36 -7.19
C ASN A 105 -27.25 0.20 -6.29
N TYR A 106 -27.29 -1.00 -6.86
CA TYR A 106 -26.81 -2.22 -6.22
C TYR A 106 -25.80 -2.88 -7.14
N TYR A 107 -24.84 -3.58 -6.57
CA TYR A 107 -23.78 -4.26 -7.30
C TYR A 107 -24.03 -5.77 -7.38
N THR A 108 -23.66 -6.37 -8.49
CA THR A 108 -23.74 -7.82 -8.72
C THR A 108 -22.67 -8.53 -7.90
N ILE A 109 -23.06 -9.62 -7.24
CA ILE A 109 -22.13 -10.54 -6.59
C ILE A 109 -21.82 -11.67 -7.57
N PHE A 110 -20.54 -11.95 -7.77
CA PHE A 110 -20.07 -13.02 -8.64
C PHE A 110 -19.53 -14.19 -7.82
N ASN A 111 -19.80 -15.40 -8.29
CA ASN A 111 -19.09 -16.58 -7.82
C ASN A 111 -17.64 -16.52 -8.33
N THR A 112 -16.68 -16.57 -7.41
CA THR A 112 -15.25 -16.39 -7.73
C THR A 112 -14.66 -17.53 -8.56
N ASP A 113 -15.24 -18.73 -8.48
CA ASP A 113 -14.74 -19.92 -9.20
C ASP A 113 -15.25 -19.98 -10.63
N THR A 114 -16.52 -19.61 -10.84
CA THR A 114 -17.22 -19.74 -12.13
C THR A 114 -17.36 -18.43 -12.88
N GLY A 115 -17.18 -17.29 -12.20
CA GLY A 115 -17.49 -15.96 -12.73
C GLY A 115 -18.98 -15.70 -12.95
N ALA A 116 -19.85 -16.64 -12.57
CA ALA A 116 -21.29 -16.50 -12.75
C ALA A 116 -21.88 -15.52 -11.72
N ALA A 117 -22.83 -14.69 -12.16
CA ALA A 117 -23.57 -13.82 -11.26
C ALA A 117 -24.48 -14.64 -10.33
N PHE A 118 -24.53 -14.27 -9.06
CA PHE A 118 -25.57 -14.76 -8.15
C PHE A 118 -26.91 -14.11 -8.51
N ASN A 119 -27.90 -14.94 -8.78
CA ASN A 119 -29.25 -14.47 -9.09
C ASN A 119 -29.96 -14.00 -7.82
N ASN A 120 -30.71 -12.90 -7.92
CA ASN A 120 -31.57 -12.35 -6.85
C ASN A 120 -30.84 -11.95 -5.56
N VAL A 121 -29.52 -11.79 -5.61
CA VAL A 121 -28.71 -11.26 -4.51
C VAL A 121 -27.85 -10.14 -5.05
N SER A 122 -27.74 -9.04 -4.31
CA SER A 122 -26.94 -7.89 -4.69
C SER A 122 -26.27 -7.26 -3.47
N LEU A 123 -25.14 -6.58 -3.69
CA LEU A 123 -24.43 -5.81 -2.68
C LEU A 123 -24.91 -4.37 -2.70
N ALA A 124 -25.20 -3.81 -1.53
CA ALA A 124 -25.45 -2.39 -1.33
C ALA A 124 -24.26 -1.77 -0.60
N ILE A 125 -23.82 -0.59 -1.04
CA ILE A 125 -22.83 0.22 -0.33
C ILE A 125 -23.52 1.50 0.08
N GLY A 126 -23.53 1.80 1.38
CA GLY A 126 -24.16 2.99 1.93
C GLY A 126 -23.14 3.97 2.51
N ASP A 127 -23.44 5.27 2.45
CA ASP A 127 -22.72 6.28 3.24
C ASP A 127 -23.15 6.29 4.71
N SER A 128 -22.52 7.16 5.50
CA SER A 128 -22.86 7.38 6.91
C SER A 128 -24.30 7.87 7.17
N LEU A 129 -24.99 8.36 6.14
CA LEU A 129 -26.38 8.82 6.19
C LEU A 129 -27.36 7.72 5.74
N GLY A 130 -26.86 6.56 5.33
CA GLY A 130 -27.66 5.43 4.83
C GLY A 130 -28.07 5.56 3.36
N THR A 131 -27.49 6.50 2.61
CA THR A 131 -27.72 6.64 1.17
C THR A 131 -26.91 5.59 0.42
N SER A 132 -27.56 4.80 -0.44
CA SER A 132 -26.90 3.79 -1.27
C SER A 132 -26.21 4.42 -2.49
N TYR A 133 -24.98 3.98 -2.77
CA TYR A 133 -24.19 4.37 -3.94
C TYR A 133 -24.43 3.48 -5.14
#